data_AF-A0A2D8FBG3-F1
#
_entry.id   AF-A0A2D8FBG3-F1
#
_cell.length_a   1.000
_cell.length_b   1.000
_cell.length_c   1.000
_cell.angle_alpha   90.00
_cell.angle_beta   90.00
_cell.angle_gamma   90.00
#
_symmetry.space_group_name_H-M   'P 1'
#
loop_
_entity.id
_entity.type
_entity.pdbx_description
1 polymer ?
#
loop_
_entity_poly.entity_id
_entity_poly.type
_entity_poly.pdbx_seq_one_letter_code
_entity_poly.pdbx_strand_id
1 'polypeptide(L)'
;MEATETDDFIALDGVSLQLFEGEIVGIIGKNGSGKSTLLRTISGIYSPDKGTVRTKGQISLLARLGIGFNVHLTGRENIYLYGSILGHSKRTMDGLIDEIISFSGLELSIDKPLRTYSSGMKARLSFSVASAVKSEILLIDEVLGVGDYDFKEKSKIRMQEMVDEAATVVIVSHNLPILEQMCSRLILIDDGKIKAIGEPKEIIDIYKTTSKRQTKEKKFNELITKEKPKLSLSKKISHNINLISLFLLRVFGLSEWASTKLPSPKDSAHQKNEIIRKQWGETFESVKNTNYVVGKRSRKISKKKHEDNDKINTMVILTCIWKRPKLTRIVLSHYRGLKKELKGEINLELVAVGSEGERSKNICEESEFNYFEYENQPMSEKWNFGLQMTKKINPDAVIIVGSDDLIDKNLLKFYDKKLKQGYMMVGIKDFYIYDTERRKLAYWRGYGKLNDAHRMNETIGLARCLSKTLLDKLDFNIWNDLNISRNLDGAMTTRLKEVGIYPVSEANMPYVDLDNQLYGAGHLGYNLKEIEGFAIDIKTKTNVTTFDRYLARDPDSIEYLDGEFLVSKLNENTVAEIVALKNEE
;
A
#
# COMPACT_ATOMS: atom_id res chain seq x y z
N MET A 1 -25.78 -11.08 52.68
CA MET A 1 -25.66 -11.66 51.33
C MET A 1 -24.44 -12.55 51.35
N GLU A 2 -24.68 -13.85 51.42
CA GLU A 2 -23.65 -14.88 51.38
C GLU A 2 -22.87 -14.76 50.06
N ALA A 3 -21.54 -14.71 50.15
CA ALA A 3 -20.68 -14.88 49.00
C ALA A 3 -20.87 -16.31 48.50
N THR A 4 -21.53 -16.45 47.36
CA THR A 4 -21.62 -17.70 46.62
C THR A 4 -20.22 -18.26 46.41
N GLU A 5 -20.01 -19.54 46.75
CA GLU A 5 -18.78 -20.29 46.44
C GLU A 5 -18.37 -19.98 45.01
N THR A 6 -17.17 -19.42 44.85
CA THR A 6 -16.58 -19.24 43.54
C THR A 6 -15.92 -20.57 43.21
N ASP A 7 -16.44 -21.28 42.21
CA ASP A 7 -15.72 -22.41 41.62
C ASP A 7 -14.38 -21.88 41.10
N ASP A 8 -13.30 -22.11 41.84
CA ASP A 8 -11.95 -21.73 41.43
C ASP A 8 -11.61 -22.45 40.12
N PHE A 9 -11.48 -21.66 39.04
CA PHE A 9 -11.17 -22.18 37.71
C PHE A 9 -9.66 -22.11 37.42
N ILE A 10 -9.04 -23.25 37.19
CA ILE A 10 -7.62 -23.34 36.84
C ILE A 10 -7.44 -23.15 35.33
N ALA A 11 -6.98 -21.97 34.92
CA ALA A 11 -6.78 -21.65 33.50
C ALA A 11 -5.51 -22.27 32.89
N LEU A 12 -4.48 -22.52 33.70
CA LEU A 12 -3.24 -23.19 33.33
C LEU A 12 -2.81 -24.13 34.46
N ASP A 13 -2.53 -25.39 34.15
CA ASP A 13 -2.16 -26.41 35.16
C ASP A 13 -0.85 -27.10 34.77
N GLY A 14 0.19 -26.90 35.58
CA GLY A 14 1.47 -27.60 35.44
C GLY A 14 2.22 -27.34 34.12
N VAL A 15 2.02 -26.18 33.51
CA VAL A 15 2.65 -25.83 32.22
C VAL A 15 4.15 -25.63 32.37
N SER A 16 4.94 -26.50 31.72
CA SER A 16 6.40 -26.37 31.61
C SER A 16 6.77 -26.17 30.14
N LEU A 17 7.45 -25.08 29.83
CA LEU A 17 7.79 -24.69 28.46
C LEU A 17 9.11 -23.93 28.42
N GLN A 18 9.96 -24.26 27.45
CA GLN A 18 11.14 -23.49 27.07
C GLN A 18 10.95 -22.94 25.66
N LEU A 19 11.32 -21.68 25.42
CA LEU A 19 11.33 -21.03 24.10
C LEU A 19 12.78 -20.66 23.78
N PHE A 20 13.25 -20.94 22.57
CA PHE A 20 14.63 -20.65 22.17
C PHE A 20 14.71 -19.48 21.19
N GLU A 21 15.83 -18.76 21.22
CA GLU A 21 16.12 -17.69 20.28
C GLU A 21 16.11 -18.22 18.83
N GLY A 22 15.51 -17.45 17.91
CA GLY A 22 15.37 -17.84 16.51
C GLY A 22 14.19 -18.76 16.22
N GLU A 23 13.37 -19.12 17.22
CA GLU A 23 12.18 -19.96 17.02
C GLU A 23 10.95 -19.15 16.64
N ILE A 24 10.10 -19.77 15.81
CA ILE A 24 8.73 -19.36 15.57
C ILE A 24 7.84 -20.46 16.14
N VAL A 25 7.19 -20.19 17.27
CA VAL A 25 6.43 -21.18 18.02
C VAL A 25 4.94 -20.91 17.88
N GLY A 26 4.20 -21.89 17.37
CA GLY A 26 2.74 -21.79 17.28
C GLY A 26 2.06 -22.45 18.48
N ILE A 27 1.05 -21.80 19.05
CA ILE A 27 0.21 -22.34 20.13
C ILE A 27 -1.18 -22.59 19.58
N ILE A 28 -1.62 -23.85 19.60
CA ILE A 28 -2.93 -24.30 19.11
C ILE A 28 -3.76 -24.96 20.23
N GLY A 29 -5.07 -25.01 20.06
CA GLY A 29 -5.99 -25.56 21.06
C GLY A 29 -7.41 -25.02 20.90
N LYS A 30 -8.37 -25.67 21.55
CA LYS A 30 -9.79 -25.25 21.51
C LYS A 30 -10.00 -23.88 22.18
N ASN A 31 -11.14 -23.25 21.91
CA ASN A 31 -11.53 -22.05 22.66
C ASN A 31 -11.66 -22.40 24.15
N GLY A 32 -11.16 -21.53 25.01
CA GLY A 32 -11.10 -21.78 26.46
C GLY A 32 -9.96 -22.68 26.92
N SER A 33 -9.06 -23.17 26.05
CA SER A 33 -7.99 -24.08 26.49
C SER A 33 -6.84 -23.42 27.28
N GLY A 34 -6.82 -22.09 27.42
CA GLY A 34 -5.78 -21.36 28.16
C GLY A 34 -4.72 -20.65 27.29
N LYS A 35 -4.82 -20.66 25.95
CA LYS A 35 -3.83 -20.05 25.03
C LYS A 35 -3.52 -18.57 25.33
N SER A 36 -4.55 -17.72 25.39
CA SER A 36 -4.38 -16.29 25.66
C SER A 36 -3.93 -16.04 27.10
N THR A 37 -4.33 -16.89 28.06
CA THR A 37 -3.82 -16.85 29.43
C THR A 37 -2.32 -17.13 29.44
N LEU A 38 -1.86 -18.17 28.74
CA LEU A 38 -0.43 -18.50 28.62
C LEU A 38 0.36 -17.35 28.00
N LEU A 39 -0.12 -16.75 26.90
CA LEU A 39 0.54 -15.59 26.28
C LEU A 39 0.68 -14.41 27.27
N ARG A 40 -0.37 -14.11 28.04
CA ARG A 40 -0.35 -13.03 29.05
C ARG A 40 0.54 -13.34 30.24
N THR A 41 0.66 -14.61 30.62
CA THR A 41 1.60 -15.05 31.65
C THR A 41 3.05 -14.96 31.16
N ILE A 42 3.32 -15.33 29.89
CA ILE A 42 4.65 -15.16 29.27
C ILE A 42 5.01 -13.67 29.16
N SER A 43 4.04 -12.81 28.81
CA SER A 43 4.27 -11.37 28.69
C SER A 43 4.40 -10.63 30.04
N GLY A 44 4.20 -11.33 31.17
CA GLY A 44 4.25 -10.73 32.50
C GLY A 44 3.02 -9.91 32.89
N ILE A 45 1.95 -9.92 32.08
CA ILE A 45 0.67 -9.25 32.43
C ILE A 45 0.00 -10.00 33.59
N TYR A 46 0.05 -11.33 33.57
CA TYR A 46 -0.42 -12.16 34.68
C TYR A 46 0.76 -12.80 35.40
N SER A 47 0.82 -12.61 36.72
CA SER A 47 1.72 -13.39 37.57
C SER A 47 1.17 -14.80 37.75
N PRO A 48 1.98 -15.85 37.63
CA PRO A 48 1.51 -17.21 37.86
C PRO A 48 1.21 -17.43 39.36
N ASP A 49 0.13 -18.13 39.69
CA ASP A 49 -0.19 -18.49 41.09
C ASP A 49 0.84 -19.47 41.67
N LYS A 50 1.43 -20.32 40.81
CA LYS A 50 2.50 -21.27 41.15
C LYS A 50 3.53 -21.34 40.01
N GLY A 51 4.80 -21.51 40.38
CA GLY A 51 5.91 -21.61 39.43
C GLY A 51 6.51 -20.25 39.08
N THR A 52 7.35 -20.20 38.04
CA THR A 52 8.05 -18.97 37.63
C THR A 52 8.21 -18.88 36.13
N VAL A 53 8.07 -17.67 35.57
CA VAL A 53 8.44 -17.34 34.20
C VAL A 53 9.77 -16.60 34.21
N ARG A 54 10.72 -17.03 33.38
CA ARG A 54 12.04 -16.37 33.22
C ARG A 54 12.26 -16.05 31.75
N THR A 55 12.59 -14.80 31.47
CA THR A 55 12.75 -14.28 30.12
C THR A 55 14.05 -13.49 30.03
N LYS A 56 14.72 -13.59 28.89
CA LYS A 56 15.92 -12.81 28.57
C LYS A 56 15.64 -12.09 27.26
N GLY A 57 15.44 -10.79 27.33
CA GLY A 57 15.04 -9.94 26.21
C GLY A 57 13.74 -9.20 26.48
N GLN A 58 13.50 -8.14 25.71
CA GLN A 58 12.24 -7.39 25.79
C GLN A 58 11.12 -8.14 25.07
N ILE A 59 9.96 -8.22 25.71
CA ILE A 59 8.77 -8.88 25.18
C ILE A 59 7.78 -7.81 24.71
N SER A 60 7.24 -7.97 23.51
CA SER A 60 6.05 -7.24 23.07
C SER A 60 4.90 -8.22 22.87
N LEU A 61 3.71 -7.86 23.38
CA LEU A 61 2.48 -8.61 23.16
C LEU A 61 1.53 -7.80 22.30
N LEU A 62 1.31 -8.27 21.07
CA LEU A 62 0.20 -7.87 20.23
C LEU A 62 -1.06 -8.58 20.69
N ALA A 63 -1.65 -8.05 21.77
CA ALA A 63 -2.87 -8.58 22.36
C ALA A 63 -4.14 -8.08 21.65
N ARG A 64 -5.27 -8.72 21.97
CA ARG A 64 -6.60 -8.23 21.62
C ARG A 64 -6.82 -6.79 22.11
N LEU A 65 -7.52 -6.01 21.29
CA LEU A 65 -7.78 -4.59 21.44
C LEU A 65 -8.13 -4.11 22.87
N GLY A 66 -7.45 -3.06 23.31
CA GLY A 66 -7.90 -2.21 24.44
C GLY A 66 -7.74 -2.82 25.83
N ILE A 67 -6.94 -3.88 25.99
CA ILE A 67 -6.57 -4.38 27.32
C ILE A 67 -5.91 -3.24 28.08
N GLY A 68 -6.44 -2.93 29.26
CA GLY A 68 -5.85 -1.90 30.13
C GLY A 68 -6.20 -0.46 29.76
N PHE A 69 -7.08 -0.22 28.78
CA PHE A 69 -7.59 1.13 28.53
C PHE A 69 -8.63 1.55 29.57
N ASN A 70 -8.56 2.82 29.98
CA ASN A 70 -9.54 3.48 30.81
C ASN A 70 -10.32 4.49 29.96
N VAL A 71 -11.65 4.30 29.87
CA VAL A 71 -12.54 5.10 29.03
C VAL A 71 -12.70 6.56 29.50
N HIS A 72 -12.37 6.85 30.76
CA HIS A 72 -12.41 8.20 31.32
C HIS A 72 -11.13 8.99 31.06
N LEU A 73 -10.02 8.31 30.80
CA LEU A 73 -8.76 8.93 30.42
C LEU A 73 -8.74 9.31 28.93
N THR A 74 -7.92 10.28 28.58
CA THR A 74 -7.63 10.68 27.20
C THR A 74 -6.88 9.59 26.44
N GLY A 75 -6.86 9.67 25.10
CA GLY A 75 -5.99 8.80 24.29
C GLY A 75 -4.53 8.88 24.72
N ARG A 76 -4.02 10.09 24.97
CA ARG A 76 -2.64 10.32 25.43
C ARG A 76 -2.34 9.62 26.75
N GLU A 77 -3.21 9.76 27.74
CA GLU A 77 -3.07 9.08 29.03
C GLU A 77 -3.17 7.56 28.89
N ASN A 78 -4.03 7.08 27.98
CA ASN A 78 -4.14 5.66 27.68
C ASN A 78 -2.88 5.08 26.99
N ILE A 79 -2.13 5.88 26.22
CA ILE A 79 -0.82 5.47 25.70
C ILE A 79 0.13 5.13 26.86
N TYR A 80 0.22 6.01 27.86
CA TYR A 80 1.07 5.79 29.03
C TYR A 80 0.60 4.62 29.89
N LEU A 81 -0.71 4.56 30.17
CA LEU A 81 -1.30 3.47 30.95
C LEU A 81 -1.03 2.12 30.28
N TYR A 82 -1.31 2.01 28.98
CA TYR A 82 -1.10 0.76 28.27
C TYR A 82 0.39 0.41 28.13
N GLY A 83 1.25 1.38 27.85
CA GLY A 83 2.70 1.20 27.87
C GLY A 83 3.22 0.68 29.21
N SER A 84 2.67 1.19 30.33
CA SER A 84 3.04 0.70 31.67
C SER A 84 2.60 -0.74 31.93
N ILE A 85 1.43 -1.15 31.42
CA ILE A 85 0.92 -2.53 31.51
C ILE A 85 1.79 -3.49 30.70
N LEU A 86 2.34 -3.01 29.58
CA LEU A 86 3.32 -3.73 28.77
C LEU A 86 4.75 -3.71 29.38
N GLY A 87 4.93 -3.07 30.54
CA GLY A 87 6.21 -3.05 31.27
C GLY A 87 7.18 -1.95 30.83
N HIS A 88 6.71 -0.92 30.13
CA HIS A 88 7.55 0.18 29.67
C HIS A 88 7.57 1.37 30.64
N SER A 89 8.74 1.96 30.80
CA SER A 89 8.90 3.17 31.63
C SER A 89 8.30 4.39 30.94
N LYS A 90 7.88 5.38 31.74
CA LYS A 90 7.38 6.66 31.22
C LYS A 90 8.34 7.29 30.22
N ARG A 91 9.64 7.31 30.52
CA ARG A 91 10.70 7.83 29.63
C ARG A 91 10.75 7.13 28.27
N THR A 92 10.48 5.82 28.23
CA THR A 92 10.40 5.07 26.97
C THR A 92 9.19 5.53 26.17
N MET A 93 8.04 5.65 26.85
CA MET A 93 6.80 6.11 26.21
C MET A 93 6.89 7.56 25.72
N ASP A 94 7.57 8.45 26.46
CA ASP A 94 7.81 9.84 26.06
C ASP A 94 8.55 9.90 24.70
N GLY A 95 9.51 9.00 24.46
CA GLY A 95 10.26 8.94 23.20
C GLY A 95 9.48 8.35 22.03
N LEU A 96 8.37 7.64 22.28
CA LEU A 96 7.56 6.96 21.27
C LEU A 96 6.22 7.65 21.02
N ILE A 97 5.84 8.63 21.85
CA ILE A 97 4.47 9.15 21.88
C ILE A 97 4.06 9.79 20.56
N ASP A 98 4.95 10.57 19.93
CA ASP A 98 4.64 11.22 18.65
C ASP A 98 4.49 10.21 17.51
N GLU A 99 5.32 9.16 17.50
CA GLU A 99 5.19 8.06 16.54
C GLU A 99 3.87 7.31 16.73
N ILE A 100 3.51 6.98 17.97
CA ILE A 100 2.26 6.29 18.31
C ILE A 100 1.05 7.10 17.85
N ILE A 101 1.04 8.41 18.15
CA ILE A 101 -0.06 9.30 17.78
C ILE A 101 -0.16 9.40 16.26
N SER A 102 0.96 9.64 15.58
CA SER A 102 1.01 9.75 14.12
C SER A 102 0.60 8.47 13.41
N PHE A 103 1.10 7.32 13.87
CA PHE A 103 0.74 6.01 13.31
C PHE A 103 -0.76 5.74 13.48
N SER A 104 -1.35 6.12 14.63
CA SER A 104 -2.78 5.93 14.89
C SER A 104 -3.70 6.80 14.02
N GLY A 105 -3.21 7.94 13.52
CA GLY A 105 -4.01 8.96 12.83
C GLY A 105 -5.10 9.54 13.73
N LEU A 106 -4.78 9.80 14.99
CA LEU A 106 -5.69 10.29 16.03
C LEU A 106 -5.27 11.63 16.63
N GLU A 107 -4.42 12.40 15.96
CA GLU A 107 -3.86 13.69 16.39
C GLU A 107 -4.94 14.63 16.94
N LEU A 108 -6.05 14.80 16.21
CA LEU A 108 -7.15 15.70 16.59
C LEU A 108 -8.04 15.18 17.72
N SER A 109 -7.90 13.90 18.07
CA SER A 109 -8.70 13.25 19.11
C SER A 109 -7.89 12.81 20.30
N ILE A 110 -6.55 12.85 20.24
CA ILE A 110 -5.68 12.19 21.21
C ILE A 110 -5.88 12.68 22.65
N ASP A 111 -6.20 13.96 22.82
CA ASP A 111 -6.45 14.57 24.12
C ASP A 111 -7.94 14.55 24.52
N LYS A 112 -8.79 13.81 23.77
CA LYS A 112 -10.20 13.58 24.12
C LYS A 112 -10.33 12.27 24.91
N PRO A 113 -11.28 12.18 25.86
CA PRO A 113 -11.55 10.94 26.58
C PRO A 113 -11.90 9.76 25.68
N LEU A 114 -11.38 8.57 25.98
CA LEU A 114 -11.57 7.36 25.16
C LEU A 114 -13.04 6.94 25.00
N ARG A 115 -13.93 7.33 25.91
CA ARG A 115 -15.39 7.12 25.77
C ARG A 115 -15.97 7.78 24.51
N THR A 116 -15.31 8.80 23.97
CA THR A 116 -15.71 9.50 22.74
C THR A 116 -15.20 8.81 21.46
N TYR A 117 -14.34 7.80 21.59
CA TYR A 117 -13.72 7.13 20.46
C TYR A 117 -14.64 6.06 19.89
N SER A 118 -14.69 5.93 18.57
CA SER A 118 -15.28 4.76 17.92
C SER A 118 -14.47 3.49 18.23
N SER A 119 -15.06 2.32 18.00
CA SER A 119 -14.37 1.03 18.10
C SER A 119 -13.11 0.97 17.22
N GLY A 120 -13.18 1.54 16.02
CA GLY A 120 -12.04 1.67 15.11
C GLY A 120 -10.93 2.57 15.65
N MET A 121 -11.27 3.72 16.26
CA MET A 121 -10.26 4.60 16.87
C MET A 121 -9.56 3.92 18.06
N LYS A 122 -10.31 3.24 18.92
CA LYS A 122 -9.73 2.46 20.04
C LYS A 122 -8.81 1.36 19.51
N ALA A 123 -9.22 0.71 18.43
CA ALA A 123 -8.42 -0.31 17.77
C ALA A 123 -7.09 0.24 17.24
N ARG A 124 -7.15 1.37 16.54
CA ARG A 124 -5.97 2.07 16.01
C ARG A 124 -4.99 2.44 17.10
N LEU A 125 -5.47 3.07 18.18
CA LEU A 125 -4.63 3.44 19.31
C LEU A 125 -3.96 2.22 19.96
N SER A 126 -4.75 1.16 20.22
CA SER A 126 -4.26 -0.07 20.84
C SER A 126 -3.14 -0.72 20.02
N PHE A 127 -3.31 -0.82 18.70
CA PHE A 127 -2.29 -1.38 17.82
C PHE A 127 -1.05 -0.48 17.75
N SER A 128 -1.25 0.84 17.67
CA SER A 128 -0.15 1.80 17.55
C SER A 128 0.77 1.75 18.76
N VAL A 129 0.22 1.67 19.97
CA VAL A 129 1.02 1.55 21.20
C VAL A 129 1.75 0.21 21.25
N ALA A 130 1.05 -0.90 21.00
CA ALA A 130 1.65 -2.24 21.08
C ALA A 130 2.74 -2.48 20.04
N SER A 131 2.65 -1.80 18.88
CA SER A 131 3.59 -1.94 17.77
C SER A 131 4.72 -0.92 17.72
N ALA A 132 4.69 0.13 18.56
CA ALA A 132 5.75 1.13 18.62
C ALA A 132 7.00 0.64 19.36
N VAL A 133 6.87 -0.38 20.20
CA VAL A 133 8.00 -0.88 20.99
C VAL A 133 8.67 -2.05 20.28
N LYS A 134 9.97 -1.88 20.02
CA LYS A 134 10.83 -2.93 19.48
C LYS A 134 11.09 -4.00 20.55
N SER A 135 11.02 -5.26 20.17
CA SER A 135 11.13 -6.40 21.10
C SER A 135 11.95 -7.53 20.50
N GLU A 136 12.71 -8.22 21.35
CA GLU A 136 13.41 -9.46 20.98
C GLU A 136 12.46 -10.65 20.92
N ILE A 137 11.38 -10.62 21.71
CA ILE A 137 10.36 -11.66 21.78
C ILE A 137 9.01 -11.05 21.41
N LEU A 138 8.45 -11.46 20.26
CA LEU A 138 7.16 -11.00 19.78
C LEU A 138 6.08 -12.05 20.05
N LEU A 139 5.05 -11.67 20.79
CA LEU A 139 3.90 -12.50 21.11
C LEU A 139 2.67 -11.99 20.34
N ILE A 140 1.98 -12.87 19.61
CA ILE A 140 0.83 -12.53 18.77
C ILE A 140 -0.38 -13.34 19.24
N ASP A 141 -1.37 -12.65 19.81
CA ASP A 141 -2.68 -13.22 20.18
C ASP A 141 -3.68 -12.92 19.06
N GLU A 142 -4.37 -13.94 18.59
CA GLU A 142 -5.21 -14.00 17.37
C GLU A 142 -6.28 -12.90 17.21
N VAL A 143 -5.87 -11.66 16.94
CA VAL A 143 -6.72 -10.56 16.47
C VAL A 143 -5.84 -9.50 15.83
N LEU A 144 -5.56 -9.59 14.53
CA LEU A 144 -5.08 -8.43 13.79
C LEU A 144 -5.73 -8.40 12.41
N GLY A 145 -6.45 -7.30 12.17
CA GLY A 145 -7.39 -7.11 11.05
C GLY A 145 -8.37 -5.98 11.36
N VAL A 146 -7.90 -4.96 12.08
CA VAL A 146 -8.72 -3.93 12.73
C VAL A 146 -8.43 -2.56 12.13
N GLY A 147 -9.42 -1.68 12.11
CA GLY A 147 -9.34 -0.39 11.42
C GLY A 147 -9.96 -0.42 10.03
N ASP A 148 -10.00 0.75 9.40
CA ASP A 148 -10.33 0.87 7.98
C ASP A 148 -9.23 0.24 7.09
N TYR A 149 -9.47 0.17 5.79
CA TYR A 149 -8.54 -0.44 4.83
C TYR A 149 -7.15 0.20 4.89
N ASP A 150 -7.07 1.52 5.03
CA ASP A 150 -5.81 2.26 5.03
C ASP A 150 -4.99 1.94 6.30
N PHE A 151 -5.63 1.85 7.47
CA PHE A 151 -4.96 1.45 8.70
C PHE A 151 -4.57 -0.03 8.71
N LYS A 152 -5.34 -0.90 8.04
CA LYS A 152 -4.98 -2.32 7.88
C LYS A 152 -3.68 -2.49 7.09
N GLU A 153 -3.51 -1.77 5.99
CA GLU A 153 -2.26 -1.81 5.21
C GLU A 153 -1.08 -1.24 6.01
N LYS A 154 -1.26 -0.13 6.75
CA LYS A 154 -0.22 0.42 7.65
C LYS A 154 0.16 -0.59 8.74
N SER A 155 -0.83 -1.19 9.40
CA SER A 155 -0.63 -2.18 10.47
C SER A 155 0.08 -3.42 9.97
N LYS A 156 -0.19 -3.82 8.73
CA LYS A 156 0.44 -4.95 8.07
C LYS A 156 1.93 -4.70 7.82
N ILE A 157 2.30 -3.54 7.27
CA ILE A 157 3.72 -3.17 7.08
C ILE A 157 4.44 -3.13 8.43
N ARG A 158 3.84 -2.48 9.43
CA ARG A 158 4.40 -2.39 10.78
C ARG A 158 4.61 -3.77 11.41
N MET A 159 3.64 -4.67 11.24
CA MET A 159 3.76 -6.02 11.77
C MET A 159 4.86 -6.81 11.08
N GLN A 160 5.05 -6.60 9.77
CA GLN A 160 6.16 -7.22 9.06
C GLN A 160 7.49 -6.77 9.64
N GLU A 161 7.66 -5.47 9.86
CA GLU A 161 8.86 -4.91 10.48
C GLU A 161 9.11 -5.51 11.88
N MET A 162 8.06 -5.63 12.70
CA MET A 162 8.17 -6.24 14.03
C MET A 162 8.61 -7.70 13.98
N VAL A 163 8.10 -8.48 13.03
CA VAL A 163 8.49 -9.87 12.83
C VAL A 163 9.93 -9.97 12.35
N ASP A 164 10.33 -9.13 11.40
CA ASP A 164 11.69 -9.12 10.84
C ASP A 164 12.74 -8.73 11.88
N GLU A 165 12.37 -7.86 12.82
CA GLU A 165 13.24 -7.41 13.91
C GLU A 165 13.24 -8.35 15.13
N ALA A 166 12.20 -9.15 15.33
CA ALA A 166 12.09 -10.04 16.48
C ALA A 166 13.01 -11.26 16.34
N ALA A 167 13.73 -11.59 17.42
CA ALA A 167 14.57 -12.78 17.48
C ALA A 167 13.72 -14.05 17.68
N THR A 168 12.61 -13.96 18.41
CA THR A 168 11.70 -15.08 18.70
C THR A 168 10.25 -14.64 18.51
N VAL A 169 9.43 -15.47 17.87
CA VAL A 169 8.01 -15.17 17.65
C VAL A 169 7.13 -16.28 18.21
N VAL A 170 6.11 -15.93 19.00
CA VAL A 170 5.09 -16.86 19.50
C VAL A 170 3.73 -16.44 18.96
N ILE A 171 3.03 -17.35 18.29
CA ILE A 171 1.78 -17.05 17.59
C ILE A 171 0.67 -17.97 18.09
N VAL A 172 -0.47 -17.39 18.48
CA VAL A 172 -1.73 -18.12 18.63
C VAL A 172 -2.57 -17.90 17.37
N SER A 173 -3.01 -18.99 16.73
CA SER A 173 -3.91 -18.94 15.59
C SER A 173 -4.72 -20.24 15.44
N HIS A 174 -5.92 -20.14 14.87
CA HIS A 174 -6.72 -21.28 14.43
C HIS A 174 -6.39 -21.74 12.99
N ASN A 175 -5.53 -21.01 12.25
CA ASN A 175 -5.18 -21.35 10.87
C ASN A 175 -4.05 -22.40 10.80
N LEU A 176 -4.42 -23.67 10.95
CA LEU A 176 -3.48 -24.79 11.03
C LEU A 176 -2.56 -24.95 9.82
N PRO A 177 -3.04 -24.87 8.54
CA PRO A 177 -2.16 -25.02 7.38
C PRO A 177 -1.00 -24.03 7.34
N ILE A 178 -1.19 -22.85 7.94
CA ILE A 178 -0.17 -21.81 7.89
C ILE A 178 0.81 -21.92 9.07
N LEU A 179 0.30 -22.24 10.25
CA LEU A 179 1.15 -22.62 11.38
C LEU A 179 2.05 -23.81 11.01
N GLU A 180 1.57 -24.74 10.18
CA GLU A 180 2.36 -25.86 9.66
C GLU A 180 3.58 -25.42 8.84
N GLN A 181 3.43 -24.36 8.06
CA GLN A 181 4.45 -23.87 7.13
C GLN A 181 5.52 -23.00 7.80
N MET A 182 5.13 -22.24 8.83
CA MET A 182 5.99 -21.21 9.42
C MET A 182 6.66 -21.62 10.72
N CYS A 183 5.94 -22.36 11.56
CA CYS A 183 6.42 -22.63 12.91
C CYS A 183 7.55 -23.66 12.88
N SER A 184 8.60 -23.41 13.66
CA SER A 184 9.63 -24.43 13.92
C SER A 184 9.06 -25.57 14.77
N ARG A 185 8.05 -25.28 15.60
CA ARG A 185 7.30 -26.26 16.38
C ARG A 185 5.93 -25.73 16.81
N LEU A 186 5.02 -26.64 17.11
CA LEU A 186 3.71 -26.32 17.68
C LEU A 186 3.56 -26.87 19.09
N ILE A 187 2.77 -26.14 19.89
CA ILE A 187 2.35 -26.48 21.25
C ILE A 187 0.83 -26.65 21.20
N LEU A 188 0.35 -27.86 21.51
CA LEU A 188 -1.06 -28.13 21.69
C LEU A 188 -1.43 -27.98 23.16
N ILE A 189 -2.32 -27.03 23.44
CA ILE A 189 -2.90 -26.82 24.77
C ILE A 189 -4.36 -27.29 24.77
N ASP A 190 -4.70 -28.08 25.77
CA ASP A 190 -6.06 -28.54 26.04
C ASP A 190 -6.31 -28.52 27.55
N ASP A 191 -7.40 -27.86 27.96
CA ASP A 191 -7.81 -27.75 29.36
C ASP A 191 -6.68 -27.26 30.30
N GLY A 192 -6.02 -26.17 29.92
CA GLY A 192 -4.94 -25.56 30.70
C GLY A 192 -3.61 -26.33 30.71
N LYS A 193 -3.53 -27.50 30.05
CA LYS A 193 -2.33 -28.35 30.03
C LYS A 193 -1.71 -28.41 28.64
N ILE A 194 -0.37 -28.45 28.60
CA ILE A 194 0.33 -28.83 27.37
C ILE A 194 0.09 -30.31 27.14
N LYS A 195 -0.60 -30.65 26.05
CA LYS A 195 -0.83 -32.04 25.64
C LYS A 195 0.30 -32.56 24.77
N ALA A 196 0.82 -31.75 23.86
CA ALA A 196 1.92 -32.16 22.98
C ALA A 196 2.74 -30.95 22.52
N ILE A 197 4.04 -31.18 22.31
CA ILE A 197 4.99 -30.24 21.71
C ILE A 197 5.74 -31.01 20.62
N GLY A 198 5.94 -30.41 19.45
CA GLY A 198 6.72 -31.08 18.41
C GLY A 198 6.58 -30.46 17.03
N GLU A 199 6.97 -31.23 16.02
CA GLU A 199 6.91 -30.83 14.62
C GLU A 199 5.47 -30.47 14.21
N PRO A 200 5.26 -29.38 13.45
CA PRO A 200 3.92 -28.85 13.21
C PRO A 200 2.92 -29.87 12.64
N LYS A 201 3.35 -30.68 11.67
CA LYS A 201 2.54 -31.76 11.07
C LYS A 201 2.03 -32.75 12.11
N GLU A 202 2.93 -33.24 12.96
CA GLU A 202 2.62 -34.25 13.99
C GLU A 202 1.58 -33.70 14.97
N ILE A 203 1.73 -32.45 15.38
CA ILE A 203 0.86 -31.79 16.35
C ILE A 203 -0.51 -31.42 15.76
N ILE A 204 -0.56 -30.99 14.49
CA ILE A 204 -1.81 -30.71 13.77
C ILE A 204 -2.62 -31.99 13.59
N ASP A 205 -1.99 -33.11 13.26
CA ASP A 205 -2.66 -34.40 13.14
C ASP A 205 -3.28 -34.82 14.48
N ILE A 206 -2.54 -34.65 15.58
CA ILE A 206 -3.05 -34.92 16.93
C ILE A 206 -4.23 -34.02 17.27
N TYR A 207 -4.16 -32.72 16.94
CA TYR A 207 -5.27 -31.79 17.16
C TYR A 207 -6.53 -32.20 16.38
N LYS A 208 -6.37 -32.61 15.11
CA LYS A 208 -7.47 -33.09 14.25
C LYS A 208 -8.07 -34.41 14.76
N THR A 209 -7.26 -35.36 15.22
CA THR A 209 -7.74 -36.65 15.74
C THR A 209 -8.40 -36.51 17.11
N THR A 210 -7.88 -35.64 17.98
CA THR A 210 -8.44 -35.37 19.31
C THR A 210 -9.79 -34.66 19.21
N SER A 211 -10.01 -33.88 18.14
CA SER A 211 -11.30 -33.24 17.84
C SER A 211 -12.37 -34.20 17.30
N LYS A 212 -11.98 -35.39 16.79
CA LYS A 212 -12.90 -36.40 16.21
C LYS A 212 -13.22 -37.60 17.12
N ARG A 213 -12.63 -37.69 18.33
CA ARG A 213 -12.75 -38.79 19.33
C ARG A 213 -12.78 -40.22 18.76
N GLN A 214 -11.61 -40.87 18.74
CA GLN A 214 -11.18 -41.91 19.70
C GLN A 214 -9.73 -42.33 19.36
N THR A 215 -9.01 -42.83 20.39
CA THR A 215 -7.79 -43.67 20.37
C THR A 215 -6.38 -43.08 20.14
N LYS A 216 -5.60 -42.96 21.24
CA LYS A 216 -4.39 -43.76 21.62
C LYS A 216 -3.43 -42.93 22.50
N GLU A 217 -3.53 -43.10 23.82
CA GLU A 217 -2.68 -42.45 24.84
C GLU A 217 -1.17 -42.79 24.71
N LYS A 218 -0.82 -43.90 24.07
CA LYS A 218 0.58 -44.37 23.95
C LYS A 218 1.50 -43.46 23.12
N LYS A 219 0.97 -42.65 22.19
CA LYS A 219 1.76 -41.78 21.30
C LYS A 219 2.10 -40.42 21.93
N PHE A 220 1.39 -40.02 22.99
CA PHE A 220 1.52 -38.70 23.62
C PHE A 220 2.80 -38.56 24.45
N ASN A 221 3.21 -39.60 25.17
CA ASN A 221 4.40 -39.54 26.05
C ASN A 221 5.74 -39.43 25.30
N GLU A 222 5.84 -39.95 24.07
CA GLU A 222 7.05 -39.80 23.23
C GLU A 222 7.23 -38.39 22.67
N LEU A 223 6.17 -37.58 22.59
CA LEU A 223 6.24 -36.23 22.01
C LEU A 223 6.60 -35.16 23.04
N ILE A 224 6.20 -35.35 24.30
CA ILE A 224 6.57 -34.46 25.42
C ILE A 224 8.11 -34.40 25.60
N THR A 225 8.86 -35.40 25.14
CA THR A 225 10.33 -35.47 25.29
C THR A 225 11.15 -34.82 24.17
N LYS A 226 10.53 -34.34 23.07
CA LYS A 226 11.22 -33.63 21.98
C LYS A 226 11.27 -32.12 22.23
N GLU A 227 11.91 -31.69 23.32
CA GLU A 227 12.04 -30.25 23.63
C GLU A 227 13.06 -29.51 22.75
N LYS A 228 14.01 -30.21 22.11
CA LYS A 228 15.04 -29.60 21.27
C LYS A 228 14.80 -29.80 19.76
N PRO A 229 14.88 -28.74 18.94
CA PRO A 229 14.74 -28.87 17.49
C PRO A 229 15.91 -29.66 16.87
N LYS A 230 15.60 -30.55 15.93
CA LYS A 230 16.60 -31.26 15.09
C LYS A 230 16.88 -30.48 13.80
N LEU A 231 17.39 -29.25 13.77
CA LEU A 231 17.82 -28.67 12.47
C LEU A 231 18.77 -27.45 12.56
N SER A 232 19.69 -27.38 11.59
CA SER A 232 20.72 -26.35 11.40
C SER A 232 20.14 -24.96 11.12
N LEU A 233 20.55 -23.98 11.93
CA LEU A 233 19.80 -22.76 12.25
C LEU A 233 19.87 -21.60 11.23
N SER A 234 20.78 -21.55 10.24
CA SER A 234 21.04 -20.26 9.55
C SER A 234 20.28 -20.02 8.23
N LYS A 235 19.91 -21.06 7.46
CA LYS A 235 19.28 -20.86 6.12
C LYS A 235 17.75 -20.89 6.13
N LYS A 236 17.10 -21.64 7.02
CA LYS A 236 15.64 -21.75 7.12
C LYS A 236 14.95 -20.50 7.68
N ILE A 237 15.62 -19.73 8.54
CA ILE A 237 15.04 -18.53 9.17
C ILE A 237 14.69 -17.46 8.11
N SER A 238 15.59 -17.20 7.16
CA SER A 238 15.31 -16.26 6.05
C SER A 238 14.13 -16.69 5.17
N HIS A 239 13.85 -18.00 5.07
CA HIS A 239 12.72 -18.55 4.33
C HIS A 239 11.42 -18.49 5.16
N ASN A 240 11.50 -18.73 6.48
CA ASN A 240 10.35 -18.70 7.38
C ASN A 240 9.86 -17.28 7.68
N ILE A 241 10.76 -16.29 7.76
CA ILE A 241 10.40 -14.87 7.86
C ILE A 241 9.55 -14.44 6.65
N ASN A 242 9.94 -14.83 5.43
CA ASN A 242 9.14 -14.60 4.23
C ASN A 242 7.78 -15.31 4.31
N LEU A 243 7.72 -16.56 4.77
CA LEU A 243 6.44 -17.27 4.98
C LEU A 243 5.54 -16.59 6.02
N ILE A 244 6.10 -15.92 7.04
CA ILE A 244 5.33 -15.11 7.99
C ILE A 244 4.78 -13.86 7.29
N SER A 245 5.55 -13.18 6.45
CA SER A 245 5.04 -12.08 5.62
C SER A 245 3.86 -12.52 4.77
N LEU A 246 3.98 -13.71 4.19
CA LEU A 246 2.97 -14.34 3.34
C LEU A 246 1.70 -14.74 4.10
N PHE A 247 1.83 -15.13 5.37
CA PHE A 247 0.71 -15.40 6.27
C PHE A 247 0.01 -14.13 6.71
N LEU A 248 0.76 -13.11 7.11
CA LEU A 248 0.22 -11.80 7.42
C LEU A 248 -0.41 -11.15 6.18
N LEU A 249 0.01 -11.51 4.97
CA LEU A 249 -0.70 -11.16 3.74
C LEU A 249 -2.01 -11.96 3.58
N ARG A 250 -1.98 -13.28 3.81
CA ARG A 250 -3.13 -14.19 3.62
C ARG A 250 -4.25 -14.03 4.66
N VAL A 251 -3.93 -13.90 5.94
CA VAL A 251 -4.92 -13.67 7.02
C VAL A 251 -5.62 -12.32 6.86
N PHE A 252 -4.96 -11.35 6.24
CA PHE A 252 -5.50 -10.02 5.97
C PHE A 252 -6.18 -9.89 4.59
N GLY A 253 -6.32 -10.99 3.84
CA GLY A 253 -7.08 -11.04 2.59
C GLY A 253 -6.32 -10.69 1.32
N LEU A 254 -5.01 -10.99 1.23
CA LEU A 254 -4.15 -10.71 0.07
C LEU A 254 -3.34 -11.94 -0.35
N SER A 255 -3.99 -13.05 -0.68
CA SER A 255 -3.33 -14.32 -1.01
C SER A 255 -2.52 -14.33 -2.31
N GLU A 256 -2.64 -13.32 -3.17
CA GLU A 256 -1.99 -13.29 -4.49
C GLU A 256 -0.61 -12.62 -4.52
N TRP A 257 -0.21 -11.91 -3.46
CA TRP A 257 1.08 -11.21 -3.38
C TRP A 257 2.25 -12.09 -2.91
N ALA A 258 2.06 -13.40 -2.95
CA ALA A 258 2.87 -14.33 -2.19
C ALA A 258 4.19 -14.77 -2.86
N SER A 259 4.50 -14.28 -4.04
CA SER A 259 5.57 -14.81 -4.89
C SER A 259 6.74 -13.87 -5.15
N THR A 260 6.76 -12.65 -4.59
CA THR A 260 7.84 -11.70 -4.83
C THR A 260 8.37 -11.10 -3.52
N LYS A 261 9.61 -11.44 -3.17
CA LYS A 261 10.34 -10.77 -2.08
C LYS A 261 10.44 -9.28 -2.40
N LEU A 262 9.83 -8.43 -1.58
CA LEU A 262 10.08 -7.00 -1.57
C LEU A 262 11.47 -6.73 -0.96
N PRO A 263 12.34 -5.95 -1.61
CA PRO A 263 13.56 -5.48 -0.99
C PRO A 263 13.29 -4.26 -0.09
N SER A 264 14.14 -4.06 0.90
CA SER A 264 14.00 -3.01 1.92
C SER A 264 14.29 -1.60 1.36
N PRO A 265 13.85 -0.51 2.02
CA PRO A 265 14.23 0.86 1.64
C PRO A 265 15.73 1.16 1.77
N LYS A 266 16.52 0.26 2.37
CA LYS A 266 17.97 0.39 2.59
C LYS A 266 18.82 -0.23 1.50
N ASP A 267 18.21 -0.69 0.42
CA ASP A 267 18.95 -1.35 -0.65
C ASP A 267 19.94 -0.37 -1.30
N SER A 268 21.22 -0.69 -1.13
CA SER A 268 22.33 0.03 -1.75
C SER A 268 22.09 0.15 -3.24
N ALA A 269 22.50 1.28 -3.84
CA ALA A 269 22.37 1.53 -5.28
C ALA A 269 22.83 0.37 -6.18
N HIS A 270 23.71 -0.50 -5.66
CA HIS A 270 24.16 -1.72 -6.30
C HIS A 270 23.04 -2.74 -6.58
N GLN A 271 22.14 -3.00 -5.61
CA GLN A 271 21.05 -3.98 -5.77
C GLN A 271 19.97 -3.50 -6.75
N LYS A 272 19.65 -2.20 -6.74
CA LYS A 272 18.73 -1.59 -7.72
C LYS A 272 19.27 -1.72 -9.14
N ASN A 273 20.57 -1.46 -9.32
CA ASN A 273 21.24 -1.61 -10.61
C ASN A 273 21.31 -3.09 -11.06
N GLU A 274 21.38 -4.04 -10.12
CA GLU A 274 21.41 -5.47 -10.42
C GLU A 274 20.04 -6.01 -10.90
N ILE A 275 18.93 -5.55 -10.30
CA ILE A 275 17.57 -5.87 -10.77
C ILE A 275 17.33 -5.32 -12.17
N ILE A 276 17.71 -4.05 -12.40
CA ILE A 276 17.62 -3.41 -13.72
C ILE A 276 18.46 -4.19 -14.75
N ARG A 277 19.72 -4.54 -14.42
CA ARG A 277 20.56 -5.37 -15.31
C ARG A 277 19.94 -6.72 -15.63
N LYS A 278 19.32 -7.38 -14.65
CA LYS A 278 18.79 -8.75 -14.80
C LYS A 278 17.52 -8.80 -15.65
N GLN A 279 16.69 -7.75 -15.63
CA GLN A 279 15.44 -7.69 -16.40
C GLN A 279 15.61 -7.02 -17.76
N TRP A 280 16.58 -6.13 -17.92
CA TRP A 280 16.77 -5.35 -19.13
C TRP A 280 18.03 -5.72 -19.95
N GLY A 281 18.85 -6.68 -19.51
CA GLY A 281 20.00 -7.23 -20.25
C GLY A 281 21.30 -6.39 -20.20
N GLU A 282 22.30 -6.75 -21.03
CA GLU A 282 23.58 -6.01 -21.21
C GLU A 282 23.36 -4.53 -21.60
N THR A 283 22.17 -4.18 -22.08
CA THR A 283 21.71 -2.86 -22.50
C THR A 283 21.78 -1.77 -21.41
N PHE A 284 21.84 -2.16 -20.13
CA PHE A 284 22.05 -1.24 -18.99
C PHE A 284 23.46 -1.31 -18.37
N GLU A 285 24.40 -2.06 -18.97
CA GLU A 285 25.72 -2.32 -18.36
C GLU A 285 26.57 -1.06 -18.12
N SER A 286 26.30 0.04 -18.81
CA SER A 286 27.04 1.29 -18.62
C SER A 286 26.55 2.16 -17.47
N VAL A 287 25.57 1.74 -16.66
CA VAL A 287 25.11 2.53 -15.51
C VAL A 287 26.12 2.44 -14.36
N LYS A 288 27.19 3.23 -14.45
CA LYS A 288 27.74 3.87 -13.25
C LYS A 288 26.77 4.99 -12.89
N ASN A 289 26.24 4.98 -11.67
CA ASN A 289 25.38 6.04 -11.13
C ASN A 289 26.07 7.41 -11.25
N THR A 290 25.89 8.07 -12.39
CA THR A 290 26.35 9.43 -12.63
C THR A 290 25.37 10.07 -13.60
N ASN A 291 25.05 11.34 -13.40
CA ASN A 291 24.28 12.21 -14.29
C ASN A 291 24.95 12.43 -15.68
N TYR A 292 25.69 11.45 -16.19
CA TYR A 292 26.72 11.61 -17.20
C TYR A 292 26.97 10.32 -18.00
N VAL A 293 27.03 10.45 -19.32
CA VAL A 293 27.43 9.40 -20.26
C VAL A 293 28.96 9.35 -20.33
N VAL A 294 29.55 8.17 -20.16
CA VAL A 294 31.01 7.97 -20.34
C VAL A 294 31.26 7.53 -21.79
N GLY A 295 31.79 8.44 -22.61
CA GLY A 295 32.16 8.14 -23.99
C GLY A 295 33.34 7.15 -24.07
N LYS A 296 33.27 6.18 -25.00
CA LYS A 296 34.25 5.08 -25.15
C LYS A 296 35.70 5.48 -25.45
N ARG A 297 36.04 6.77 -25.61
CA ARG A 297 37.44 7.21 -25.87
C ARG A 297 37.89 8.52 -25.21
N SER A 298 37.13 9.10 -24.29
CA SER A 298 37.61 10.26 -23.54
C SER A 298 37.03 10.28 -22.13
N ARG A 299 37.89 10.36 -21.12
CA ARG A 299 37.53 10.61 -19.71
C ARG A 299 37.02 12.04 -19.49
N LYS A 300 36.28 12.61 -20.45
CA LYS A 300 35.58 13.88 -20.29
C LYS A 300 34.10 13.58 -20.08
N ILE A 301 33.65 13.88 -18.88
CA ILE A 301 32.25 13.89 -18.48
C ILE A 301 31.61 15.13 -19.12
N SER A 302 30.68 14.93 -20.06
CA SER A 302 29.85 16.01 -20.60
C SER A 302 28.38 15.57 -20.60
N LYS A 303 27.47 16.44 -20.17
CA LYS A 303 26.02 16.25 -20.41
C LYS A 303 25.84 16.12 -21.93
N LYS A 304 25.46 14.94 -22.42
CA LYS A 304 24.95 14.83 -23.78
C LYS A 304 23.63 15.60 -23.76
N LYS A 305 23.57 16.73 -24.47
CA LYS A 305 22.29 17.42 -24.67
C LYS A 305 21.41 16.46 -25.47
N HIS A 306 20.16 16.27 -25.04
CA HIS A 306 19.16 15.69 -25.93
C HIS A 306 19.06 16.61 -27.14
N GLU A 307 19.21 16.04 -28.33
CA GLU A 307 18.85 16.75 -29.55
C GLU A 307 17.33 16.77 -29.58
N ASP A 308 16.75 17.96 -29.56
CA ASP A 308 15.31 18.11 -29.74
C ASP A 308 14.98 17.58 -31.15
N ASN A 309 14.25 16.47 -31.20
CA ASN A 309 13.79 15.90 -32.46
C ASN A 309 12.58 16.71 -32.94
N ASP A 310 12.63 17.22 -34.16
CA ASP A 310 11.54 17.96 -34.81
C ASP A 310 10.33 17.08 -35.15
N LYS A 311 10.39 15.77 -34.86
CA LYS A 311 9.25 14.85 -34.99
C LYS A 311 8.05 15.35 -34.16
N ILE A 312 6.89 15.47 -34.81
CA ILE A 312 5.60 15.64 -34.14
C ILE A 312 5.21 14.29 -33.52
N ASN A 313 5.09 14.23 -32.19
CA ASN A 313 4.67 13.01 -31.50
C ASN A 313 3.17 12.77 -31.68
N THR A 314 2.79 11.50 -31.81
CA THR A 314 1.41 11.07 -31.67
C THR A 314 1.12 10.69 -30.22
N MET A 315 0.27 11.46 -29.55
CA MET A 315 -0.10 11.24 -28.15
C MET A 315 -1.58 10.84 -28.09
N VAL A 316 -1.91 9.83 -27.29
CA VAL A 316 -3.29 9.38 -27.10
C VAL A 316 -3.79 9.81 -25.73
N ILE A 317 -4.94 10.49 -25.68
CA ILE A 317 -5.74 10.63 -24.46
C ILE A 317 -6.59 9.36 -24.32
N LEU A 318 -6.34 8.59 -23.28
CA LEU A 318 -7.13 7.42 -22.92
C LEU A 318 -7.99 7.73 -21.70
N THR A 319 -9.31 7.54 -21.84
CA THR A 319 -10.25 7.67 -20.73
C THR A 319 -11.23 6.49 -20.66
N CYS A 320 -11.58 6.07 -19.45
CA CYS A 320 -12.66 5.12 -19.20
C CYS A 320 -13.86 5.89 -18.66
N ILE A 321 -14.98 5.85 -19.39
CA ILE A 321 -16.18 6.62 -19.04
C ILE A 321 -17.15 5.81 -18.17
N TRP A 322 -17.85 6.52 -17.30
CA TRP A 322 -18.83 5.99 -16.35
C TRP A 322 -20.07 6.89 -16.29
N LYS A 323 -21.16 6.37 -15.70
CA LYS A 323 -22.56 6.86 -15.63
C LYS A 323 -22.76 8.33 -15.24
N ARG A 324 -22.24 9.27 -16.04
CA ARG A 324 -22.27 10.73 -15.86
C ARG A 324 -22.21 11.43 -17.22
N PRO A 325 -23.30 11.38 -18.00
CA PRO A 325 -23.30 11.82 -19.40
C PRO A 325 -22.99 13.31 -19.56
N LYS A 326 -23.44 14.21 -18.67
CA LYS A 326 -23.15 15.64 -18.83
C LYS A 326 -21.69 15.93 -18.54
N LEU A 327 -21.17 15.47 -17.41
CA LEU A 327 -19.74 15.62 -17.08
C LEU A 327 -18.86 15.01 -18.16
N THR A 328 -19.17 13.79 -18.61
CA THR A 328 -18.45 13.13 -19.70
C THR A 328 -18.45 14.01 -20.95
N ARG A 329 -19.61 14.55 -21.37
CA ARG A 329 -19.68 15.42 -22.56
C ARG A 329 -18.82 16.67 -22.43
N ILE A 330 -18.79 17.31 -21.26
CA ILE A 330 -17.92 18.47 -20.98
C ILE A 330 -16.45 18.08 -21.15
N VAL A 331 -16.04 16.97 -20.51
CA VAL A 331 -14.65 16.49 -20.54
C VAL A 331 -14.20 16.09 -21.95
N LEU A 332 -15.01 15.32 -22.67
CA LEU A 332 -14.67 14.92 -24.05
C LEU A 332 -14.65 16.13 -25.00
N SER A 333 -15.57 17.08 -24.85
CA SER A 333 -15.60 18.30 -25.67
C SER A 333 -14.35 19.16 -25.47
N HIS A 334 -13.84 19.24 -24.23
CA HIS A 334 -12.58 19.92 -23.94
C HIS A 334 -11.39 19.28 -24.68
N TYR A 335 -11.26 17.95 -24.62
CA TYR A 335 -10.17 17.25 -25.34
C TYR A 335 -10.29 17.34 -26.86
N ARG A 336 -11.52 17.38 -27.40
CA ARG A 336 -11.75 17.70 -28.82
C ARG A 336 -11.24 19.10 -29.18
N GLY A 337 -11.47 20.08 -28.30
CA GLY A 337 -10.91 21.43 -28.42
C GLY A 337 -9.38 21.41 -28.47
N LEU A 338 -8.75 20.73 -27.51
CA LEU A 338 -7.29 20.59 -27.46
C LEU A 338 -6.72 19.88 -28.69
N LYS A 339 -7.39 18.85 -29.22
CA LYS A 339 -6.99 18.17 -30.47
C LYS A 339 -6.93 19.14 -31.65
N LYS A 340 -7.89 20.07 -31.75
CA LYS A 340 -7.90 21.11 -32.78
C LYS A 340 -6.82 22.16 -32.56
N GLU A 341 -6.64 22.60 -31.31
CA GLU A 341 -5.68 23.65 -30.95
C GLU A 341 -4.22 23.21 -31.12
N LEU A 342 -3.91 21.94 -30.81
CA LEU A 342 -2.55 21.40 -30.88
C LEU A 342 -2.19 20.84 -32.28
N LYS A 343 -3.12 20.90 -33.23
CA LYS A 343 -2.91 20.38 -34.59
C LYS A 343 -1.68 21.04 -35.24
N GLY A 344 -0.71 20.22 -35.62
CA GLY A 344 0.55 20.67 -36.21
C GLY A 344 1.70 20.82 -35.21
N GLU A 345 1.41 20.79 -33.90
CA GLU A 345 2.43 20.72 -32.84
C GLU A 345 2.49 19.32 -32.23
N ILE A 346 1.32 18.73 -31.92
CA ILE A 346 1.15 17.39 -31.37
C ILE A 346 0.02 16.71 -32.14
N ASN A 347 0.22 15.47 -32.58
CA ASN A 347 -0.87 14.68 -33.15
C ASN A 347 -1.66 14.02 -32.01
N LEU A 348 -2.71 14.69 -31.53
CA LEU A 348 -3.51 14.20 -30.42
C LEU A 348 -4.62 13.27 -30.91
N GLU A 349 -4.60 12.02 -30.45
CA GLU A 349 -5.66 11.03 -30.68
C GLU A 349 -6.48 10.78 -29.41
N LEU A 350 -7.76 10.47 -29.59
CA LEU A 350 -8.74 10.41 -28.51
C LEU A 350 -9.36 9.02 -28.45
N VAL A 351 -9.24 8.34 -27.32
CA VAL A 351 -9.75 6.97 -27.10
C VAL A 351 -10.57 6.93 -25.83
N ALA A 352 -11.79 6.41 -25.95
CA ALA A 352 -12.70 6.23 -24.83
C ALA A 352 -13.17 4.78 -24.74
N VAL A 353 -13.18 4.24 -23.52
CA VAL A 353 -13.79 2.94 -23.23
C VAL A 353 -15.02 3.14 -22.38
N GLY A 354 -16.19 2.69 -22.86
CA GLY A 354 -17.46 2.77 -22.14
C GLY A 354 -18.07 1.40 -21.88
N SER A 355 -19.18 1.38 -21.13
CA SER A 355 -19.94 0.14 -20.88
C SER A 355 -21.46 0.36 -20.91
N GLU A 356 -21.93 1.47 -21.49
CA GLU A 356 -23.35 1.86 -21.52
C GLU A 356 -23.93 1.75 -22.94
N GLY A 357 -23.31 0.96 -23.80
CA GLY A 357 -23.75 0.75 -25.19
C GLY A 357 -23.85 2.05 -25.99
N GLU A 358 -24.95 2.18 -26.73
CA GLU A 358 -25.15 3.28 -27.69
C GLU A 358 -25.11 4.66 -27.03
N ARG A 359 -25.47 4.77 -25.74
CA ARG A 359 -25.42 6.04 -25.02
C ARG A 359 -23.99 6.55 -24.88
N SER A 360 -23.09 5.69 -24.39
CA SER A 360 -21.67 6.01 -24.23
C SER A 360 -21.02 6.26 -25.58
N LYS A 361 -21.35 5.43 -26.57
CA LYS A 361 -20.86 5.56 -27.94
C LYS A 361 -21.21 6.90 -28.57
N ASN A 362 -22.48 7.31 -28.53
CA ASN A 362 -22.93 8.57 -29.13
C ASN A 362 -22.20 9.78 -28.52
N ILE A 363 -22.05 9.83 -27.19
CA ILE A 363 -21.34 10.93 -26.51
C ILE A 363 -19.87 11.00 -26.94
N CYS A 364 -19.23 9.83 -27.12
CA CYS A 364 -17.84 9.76 -27.57
C CYS A 364 -17.69 10.19 -29.03
N GLU A 365 -18.53 9.67 -29.92
CA GLU A 365 -18.49 9.97 -31.36
C GLU A 365 -18.83 11.44 -31.65
N GLU A 366 -19.79 12.05 -30.94
CA GLU A 366 -20.08 13.50 -30.96
C GLU A 366 -18.82 14.34 -30.66
N SER A 367 -17.92 13.80 -29.86
CA SER A 367 -16.69 14.44 -29.40
C SER A 367 -15.44 13.97 -30.16
N GLU A 368 -15.60 13.22 -31.25
CA GLU A 368 -14.49 12.67 -32.06
C GLU A 368 -13.58 11.68 -31.31
N PHE A 369 -14.08 11.01 -30.27
CA PHE A 369 -13.38 9.93 -29.57
C PHE A 369 -13.60 8.58 -30.28
N ASN A 370 -12.52 7.82 -30.45
CA ASN A 370 -12.62 6.42 -30.85
C ASN A 370 -13.19 5.60 -29.69
N TYR A 371 -14.43 5.14 -29.84
CA TYR A 371 -15.16 4.42 -28.81
C TYR A 371 -14.92 2.91 -28.85
N PHE A 372 -14.74 2.31 -27.67
CA PHE A 372 -14.75 0.87 -27.50
C PHE A 372 -15.65 0.47 -26.32
N GLU A 373 -16.44 -0.58 -26.53
CA GLU A 373 -17.30 -1.16 -25.48
C GLU A 373 -16.50 -2.18 -24.67
N TYR A 374 -16.49 -2.04 -23.35
CA TYR A 374 -15.93 -3.02 -22.42
C TYR A 374 -16.60 -2.90 -21.05
N GLU A 375 -16.87 -4.04 -20.40
CA GLU A 375 -17.51 -4.06 -19.10
C GLU A 375 -16.69 -3.36 -18.02
N ASN A 376 -17.37 -2.70 -17.09
CA ASN A 376 -16.70 -1.88 -16.08
C ASN A 376 -16.17 -2.68 -14.87
N GLN A 377 -16.26 -4.02 -14.88
CA GLN A 377 -15.91 -4.84 -13.73
C GLN A 377 -14.99 -6.00 -14.10
N PRO A 378 -13.75 -6.02 -13.58
CA PRO A 378 -13.10 -4.99 -12.75
C PRO A 378 -12.63 -3.75 -13.52
N MET A 379 -12.45 -2.63 -12.83
CA MET A 379 -12.01 -1.37 -13.47
C MET A 379 -10.60 -1.48 -14.06
N SER A 380 -9.71 -2.27 -13.44
CA SER A 380 -8.38 -2.59 -13.96
C SER A 380 -8.40 -3.20 -15.35
N GLU A 381 -9.29 -4.16 -15.60
CA GLU A 381 -9.44 -4.80 -16.90
C GLU A 381 -9.89 -3.81 -17.96
N LYS A 382 -10.84 -2.93 -17.63
CA LYS A 382 -11.30 -1.89 -18.55
C LYS A 382 -10.19 -0.93 -18.95
N TRP A 383 -9.38 -0.47 -17.99
CA TRP A 383 -8.23 0.38 -18.28
C TRP A 383 -7.16 -0.32 -19.12
N ASN A 384 -6.88 -1.59 -18.81
CA ASN A 384 -5.98 -2.42 -19.62
C ASN A 384 -6.49 -2.62 -21.04
N PHE A 385 -7.78 -2.94 -21.20
CA PHE A 385 -8.41 -3.06 -22.51
C PHE A 385 -8.28 -1.75 -23.30
N GLY A 386 -8.50 -0.61 -22.64
CA GLY A 386 -8.26 0.72 -23.21
C GLY A 386 -6.82 0.89 -23.71
N LEU A 387 -5.83 0.56 -22.89
CA LEU A 387 -4.42 0.60 -23.29
C LEU A 387 -4.15 -0.30 -24.51
N GLN A 388 -4.68 -1.53 -24.54
CA GLN A 388 -4.57 -2.42 -25.69
C GLN A 388 -5.20 -1.83 -26.95
N MET A 389 -6.31 -1.11 -26.84
CA MET A 389 -6.92 -0.44 -27.99
C MET A 389 -6.05 0.71 -28.51
N THR A 390 -5.34 1.43 -27.63
CA THR A 390 -4.38 2.47 -28.07
C THR A 390 -3.23 1.89 -28.91
N LYS A 391 -2.84 0.63 -28.70
CA LYS A 391 -1.79 -0.04 -29.49
C LYS A 391 -2.07 -0.01 -31.00
N LYS A 392 -3.35 -0.05 -31.40
CA LYS A 392 -3.78 0.03 -32.81
C LYS A 392 -3.46 1.37 -33.48
N ILE A 393 -3.33 2.44 -32.69
CA ILE A 393 -2.97 3.79 -33.15
C ILE A 393 -1.46 3.94 -33.30
N ASN A 394 -0.68 3.03 -32.69
CA ASN A 394 0.78 3.08 -32.63
C ASN A 394 1.31 4.44 -32.07
N PRO A 395 0.87 4.87 -30.88
CA PRO A 395 1.21 6.17 -30.33
C PRO A 395 2.65 6.23 -29.84
N ASP A 396 3.22 7.43 -29.81
CA ASP A 396 4.48 7.75 -29.13
C ASP A 396 4.30 7.83 -27.60
N ALA A 397 3.08 8.16 -27.14
CA ALA A 397 2.72 8.08 -25.73
C ALA A 397 1.21 7.95 -25.50
N VAL A 398 0.83 7.40 -24.35
CA VAL A 398 -0.55 7.38 -23.84
C VAL A 398 -0.62 8.18 -22.56
N ILE A 399 -1.60 9.08 -22.47
CA ILE A 399 -1.92 9.85 -21.28
C ILE A 399 -3.23 9.31 -20.71
N ILE A 400 -3.18 8.91 -19.45
CA ILE A 400 -4.32 8.35 -18.74
C ILE A 400 -5.02 9.46 -17.96
N VAL A 401 -6.30 9.68 -18.26
CA VAL A 401 -7.13 10.71 -17.61
C VAL A 401 -8.51 10.15 -17.26
N GLY A 402 -8.98 10.38 -16.03
CA GLY A 402 -10.34 10.04 -15.64
C GLY A 402 -11.38 10.76 -16.51
N SER A 403 -12.60 10.22 -16.55
CA SER A 403 -13.73 10.86 -17.26
C SER A 403 -14.22 12.16 -16.60
N ASP A 404 -13.60 12.53 -15.49
CA ASP A 404 -13.80 13.69 -14.65
C ASP A 404 -12.54 14.57 -14.54
N ASP A 405 -11.47 14.23 -15.26
CA ASP A 405 -10.20 14.94 -15.24
C ASP A 405 -10.02 15.80 -16.50
N LEU A 406 -9.63 17.06 -16.30
CA LEU A 406 -9.25 17.99 -17.37
C LEU A 406 -7.80 18.44 -17.20
N ILE A 407 -7.10 18.56 -18.31
CA ILE A 407 -5.75 19.13 -18.36
C ILE A 407 -5.64 20.19 -19.44
N ASP A 408 -4.69 21.11 -19.32
CA ASP A 408 -4.47 22.14 -20.33
C ASP A 408 -3.43 21.75 -21.39
N LYS A 409 -3.33 22.61 -22.41
CA LYS A 409 -2.35 22.47 -23.48
C LYS A 409 -0.91 22.56 -23.01
N ASN A 410 -0.62 23.33 -21.95
CA ASN A 410 0.73 23.51 -21.46
C ASN A 410 1.28 22.20 -20.86
N LEU A 411 0.44 21.45 -20.13
CA LEU A 411 0.82 20.12 -19.66
C LEU A 411 1.11 19.17 -20.83
N LEU A 412 0.30 19.18 -21.89
CA LEU A 412 0.53 18.35 -23.08
C LEU A 412 1.83 18.71 -23.80
N LYS A 413 2.11 20.00 -24.00
CA LYS A 413 3.37 20.49 -24.58
C LYS A 413 4.57 20.13 -23.72
N PHE A 414 4.42 20.19 -22.40
CA PHE A 414 5.46 19.75 -21.46
C PHE A 414 5.77 18.26 -21.61
N TYR A 415 4.74 17.41 -21.68
CA TYR A 415 4.93 15.98 -21.92
C TYR A 415 5.56 15.68 -23.28
N ASP A 416 5.10 16.32 -24.35
CA ASP A 416 5.72 16.20 -25.68
C ASP A 416 7.23 16.51 -25.65
N LYS A 417 7.61 17.61 -24.98
CA LYS A 417 9.01 17.97 -24.78
C LYS A 417 9.79 16.91 -24.02
N LYS A 418 9.23 16.36 -22.94
CA LYS A 418 9.88 15.28 -22.18
C LYS A 418 9.97 13.98 -22.99
N LEU A 419 8.98 13.65 -23.81
CA LEU A 419 9.07 12.48 -24.70
C LEU A 419 10.19 12.63 -25.74
N LYS A 420 10.34 13.82 -26.33
CA LYS A 420 11.47 14.14 -27.24
C LYS A 420 12.84 14.00 -26.56
N GLN A 421 12.90 14.27 -25.25
CA GLN A 421 14.07 14.03 -24.41
C GLN A 421 14.20 12.57 -23.94
N GLY A 422 13.37 11.65 -24.44
CA GLY A 422 13.47 10.22 -24.17
C GLY A 422 12.98 9.78 -22.78
N TYR A 423 12.19 10.59 -22.07
CA TYR A 423 11.66 10.20 -20.76
C TYR A 423 10.59 9.11 -20.89
N MET A 424 10.68 8.07 -20.06
CA MET A 424 9.80 6.89 -20.16
C MET A 424 8.43 7.07 -19.52
N MET A 425 8.36 7.73 -18.35
CA MET A 425 7.12 8.06 -17.66
C MET A 425 7.25 9.43 -17.00
N VAL A 426 6.26 10.28 -17.25
CA VAL A 426 6.18 11.62 -16.67
C VAL A 426 4.77 11.86 -16.15
N GLY A 427 4.65 12.47 -14.98
CA GLY A 427 3.38 12.85 -14.40
C GLY A 427 3.49 14.12 -13.56
N ILE A 428 2.39 14.44 -12.89
CA ILE A 428 2.30 15.58 -11.96
C ILE A 428 2.22 15.10 -10.51
N LYS A 429 2.55 15.97 -9.55
CA LYS A 429 2.51 15.69 -8.10
C LYS A 429 1.37 16.37 -7.37
N ASP A 430 0.82 17.42 -7.96
CA ASP A 430 -0.21 18.31 -7.44
C ASP A 430 -1.28 18.54 -8.51
N PHE A 431 -2.47 18.95 -8.08
CA PHE A 431 -3.59 19.22 -8.99
C PHE A 431 -4.66 20.06 -8.31
N TYR A 432 -5.60 20.56 -9.11
CA TYR A 432 -6.76 21.26 -8.62
C TYR A 432 -7.95 20.30 -8.46
N ILE A 433 -8.78 20.53 -7.46
CA ILE A 433 -10.03 19.80 -7.25
C ILE A 433 -11.16 20.81 -7.33
N TYR A 434 -12.14 20.56 -8.19
CA TYR A 434 -13.39 21.30 -8.17
C TYR A 434 -14.48 20.46 -7.51
N ASP A 435 -14.91 20.89 -6.33
CA ASP A 435 -16.04 20.28 -5.64
C ASP A 435 -17.35 20.90 -6.17
N THR A 436 -18.12 20.12 -6.94
CA THR A 436 -19.38 20.58 -7.53
C THR A 436 -20.45 20.86 -6.48
N GLU A 437 -20.41 20.20 -5.32
CA GLU A 437 -21.38 20.39 -4.24
C GLU A 437 -21.13 21.70 -3.51
N ARG A 438 -19.86 21.96 -3.16
CA ARG A 438 -19.47 23.19 -2.48
C ARG A 438 -19.29 24.36 -3.44
N ARG A 439 -19.22 24.10 -4.75
CA ARG A 439 -18.82 25.06 -5.79
C ARG A 439 -17.52 25.76 -5.42
N LYS A 440 -16.56 24.97 -4.95
CA LYS A 440 -15.26 25.46 -4.49
C LYS A 440 -14.16 24.84 -5.30
N LEU A 441 -13.22 25.68 -5.70
CA LEU A 441 -11.94 25.25 -6.23
C LEU A 441 -10.96 25.10 -5.07
N ALA A 442 -10.20 24.01 -5.11
CA ALA A 442 -9.16 23.71 -4.16
C ALA A 442 -7.89 23.32 -4.91
N TYR A 443 -6.73 23.72 -4.43
CA TYR A 443 -5.43 23.26 -4.89
C TYR A 443 -4.91 22.23 -3.89
N TRP A 444 -4.65 21.02 -4.37
CA TRP A 444 -4.08 19.93 -3.58
C TRP A 444 -2.58 19.82 -3.89
N ARG A 445 -1.76 20.00 -2.86
CA ARG A 445 -0.29 20.20 -2.94
C ARG A 445 0.52 18.91 -3.08
N GLY A 446 -0.11 17.76 -3.21
CA GLY A 446 0.60 16.48 -3.24
C GLY A 446 0.52 15.68 -1.95
N TYR A 447 1.14 14.50 -1.99
CA TYR A 447 1.32 13.65 -0.82
C TYR A 447 2.25 14.32 0.19
N GLY A 448 1.72 14.63 1.38
CA GLY A 448 2.43 15.30 2.47
C GLY A 448 3.25 14.37 3.38
N LYS A 449 3.98 14.98 4.32
CA LYS A 449 4.87 14.29 5.27
C LYS A 449 4.14 13.53 6.40
N LEU A 450 2.87 13.83 6.63
CA LEU A 450 2.11 13.28 7.76
C LEU A 450 1.52 11.91 7.41
N ASN A 451 0.55 11.88 6.50
CA ASN A 451 -0.25 10.66 6.28
C ASN A 451 0.20 9.79 5.10
N ASP A 452 0.87 10.39 4.11
CA ASP A 452 1.31 9.73 2.86
C ASP A 452 2.83 9.88 2.62
N ALA A 453 3.62 9.92 3.70
CA ALA A 453 5.08 10.09 3.63
C ALA A 453 5.77 9.11 2.66
N HIS A 454 5.28 7.88 2.58
CA HIS A 454 5.78 6.82 1.70
C HIS A 454 5.51 7.07 0.21
N ARG A 455 4.54 7.92 -0.12
CA ARG A 455 4.16 8.32 -1.50
C ARG A 455 4.71 9.69 -1.87
N MET A 456 5.48 10.33 -0.98
CA MET A 456 6.14 11.59 -1.31
C MET A 456 6.97 11.42 -2.59
N ASN A 457 6.71 12.29 -3.56
CA ASN A 457 7.27 12.31 -4.91
C ASN A 457 6.70 11.32 -5.93
N GLU A 458 5.75 10.47 -5.57
CA GLU A 458 5.00 9.70 -6.59
C GLU A 458 4.17 10.66 -7.44
N THR A 459 4.01 10.37 -8.74
CA THR A 459 2.98 11.07 -9.52
C THR A 459 1.60 10.58 -9.09
N ILE A 460 0.62 11.44 -9.20
CA ILE A 460 -0.79 11.08 -8.99
C ILE A 460 -1.39 10.40 -10.21
N GLY A 461 -2.54 9.73 -10.04
CA GLY A 461 -3.27 9.05 -11.13
C GLY A 461 -3.74 9.96 -12.25
N LEU A 462 -3.90 11.24 -11.98
CA LEU A 462 -4.34 12.23 -12.96
C LEU A 462 -3.23 12.52 -13.98
N ALA A 463 -3.55 12.35 -15.26
CA ALA A 463 -2.73 12.72 -16.41
C ALA A 463 -1.32 12.13 -16.42
N ARG A 464 -1.16 10.85 -16.06
CA ARG A 464 0.12 10.14 -16.22
C ARG A 464 0.43 9.91 -17.69
N CYS A 465 1.58 10.37 -18.16
CA CYS A 465 2.07 10.16 -19.52
C CYS A 465 3.07 9.00 -19.56
N LEU A 466 2.75 8.01 -20.40
CA LEU A 466 3.48 6.77 -20.57
C LEU A 466 4.03 6.73 -22.00
N SER A 467 5.36 6.72 -22.15
CA SER A 467 5.99 6.62 -23.46
C SER A 467 5.71 5.27 -24.12
N LYS A 468 5.77 5.23 -25.45
CA LYS A 468 5.74 3.99 -26.22
C LYS A 468 6.80 3.00 -25.76
N THR A 469 8.03 3.46 -25.52
CA THR A 469 9.13 2.62 -25.04
C THR A 469 8.82 1.94 -23.72
N LEU A 470 8.04 2.55 -22.84
CA LEU A 470 7.56 1.90 -21.62
C LEU A 470 6.42 0.93 -21.93
N LEU A 471 5.45 1.37 -22.73
CA LEU A 471 4.26 0.59 -23.08
C LEU A 471 4.59 -0.69 -23.83
N ASP A 472 5.48 -0.65 -24.83
CA ASP A 472 5.95 -1.84 -25.58
C ASP A 472 6.52 -2.91 -24.65
N LYS A 473 7.27 -2.48 -23.62
CA LYS A 473 7.91 -3.38 -22.67
C LYS A 473 6.95 -3.94 -21.62
N LEU A 474 5.85 -3.24 -21.37
CA LEU A 474 4.73 -3.73 -20.59
C LEU A 474 3.69 -4.45 -21.47
N ASP A 475 3.94 -4.59 -22.77
CA ASP A 475 2.98 -5.04 -23.78
C ASP A 475 1.61 -4.34 -23.67
N PHE A 476 1.62 -3.02 -23.46
CA PHE A 476 0.43 -2.19 -23.22
C PHE A 476 -0.45 -2.71 -22.08
N ASN A 477 0.17 -3.38 -21.10
CA ASN A 477 -0.53 -4.05 -20.02
C ASN A 477 0.07 -3.71 -18.65
N ILE A 478 -0.61 -2.83 -17.94
CA ILE A 478 -0.12 -2.29 -16.66
C ILE A 478 -0.76 -3.03 -15.49
N TRP A 479 -2.04 -3.35 -15.58
CA TRP A 479 -2.80 -3.95 -14.48
C TRP A 479 -3.11 -5.43 -14.71
N ASN A 480 -2.35 -6.13 -15.57
CA ASN A 480 -2.67 -7.51 -15.94
C ASN A 480 -2.89 -8.38 -14.71
N ASP A 481 -3.86 -9.29 -14.79
CA ASP A 481 -4.17 -10.27 -13.74
C ASP A 481 -4.62 -9.65 -12.40
N LEU A 482 -4.75 -8.32 -12.31
CA LEU A 482 -5.32 -7.64 -11.15
C LEU A 482 -6.84 -7.50 -11.33
N ASN A 483 -7.61 -8.10 -10.42
CA ASN A 483 -9.06 -7.94 -10.37
C ASN A 483 -9.45 -6.87 -9.34
N ILE A 484 -9.18 -5.60 -9.67
CA ILE A 484 -9.34 -4.47 -8.73
C ILE A 484 -10.14 -3.31 -9.35
N SER A 485 -10.99 -2.70 -8.52
CA SER A 485 -11.78 -1.51 -8.90
C SER A 485 -11.40 -0.26 -8.12
N ARG A 486 -10.36 -0.33 -7.29
CA ARG A 486 -9.82 0.78 -6.47
C ARG A 486 -8.30 0.68 -6.40
N ASN A 487 -7.63 1.78 -6.04
CA ASN A 487 -6.18 1.85 -5.87
C ASN A 487 -5.35 1.50 -7.13
N LEU A 488 -5.92 1.73 -8.33
CA LEU A 488 -5.23 1.54 -9.61
C LEU A 488 -3.89 2.28 -9.67
N ASP A 489 -3.82 3.47 -9.08
CA ASP A 489 -2.61 4.28 -9.01
C ASP A 489 -1.45 3.55 -8.34
N GLY A 490 -1.70 2.96 -7.18
CA GLY A 490 -0.71 2.21 -6.41
C GLY A 490 -0.34 0.89 -7.08
N ALA A 491 -1.31 0.25 -7.72
CA ALA A 491 -1.07 -0.95 -8.53
C ALA A 491 -0.13 -0.65 -9.72
N MET A 492 -0.37 0.44 -10.45
CA MET A 492 0.52 0.91 -11.52
C MET A 492 1.92 1.22 -10.97
N THR A 493 2.01 1.99 -9.88
CA THR A 493 3.32 2.29 -9.28
C THR A 493 4.08 1.02 -8.91
N THR A 494 3.39 0.01 -8.38
CA THR A 494 3.98 -1.30 -8.07
C THR A 494 4.47 -1.99 -9.34
N ARG A 495 3.62 -2.07 -10.38
CA ARG A 495 3.98 -2.69 -11.65
C ARG A 495 5.20 -2.04 -12.29
N LEU A 496 5.28 -0.71 -12.24
CA LEU A 496 6.40 0.03 -12.78
C LEU A 496 7.70 -0.27 -12.02
N LYS A 497 7.64 -0.37 -10.69
CA LYS A 497 8.79 -0.80 -9.87
C LYS A 497 9.24 -2.22 -10.22
N GLU A 498 8.33 -3.14 -10.54
CA GLU A 498 8.66 -4.50 -10.96
C GLU A 498 9.45 -4.57 -12.25
N VAL A 499 9.30 -3.58 -13.14
CA VAL A 499 10.11 -3.43 -14.36
C VAL A 499 11.24 -2.42 -14.18
N GLY A 500 11.61 -2.07 -12.95
CA GLY A 500 12.74 -1.19 -12.67
C GLY A 500 12.50 0.31 -12.95
N ILE A 501 11.25 0.74 -13.10
CA ILE A 501 10.85 2.15 -13.21
C ILE A 501 10.45 2.65 -11.82
N TYR A 502 11.39 3.32 -11.14
CA TYR A 502 11.22 3.80 -9.77
C TYR A 502 10.88 5.30 -9.72
N PRO A 503 10.13 5.75 -8.71
CA PRO A 503 10.01 7.18 -8.40
C PRO A 503 11.40 7.76 -8.12
N VAL A 504 11.80 8.73 -8.94
CA VAL A 504 13.11 9.41 -8.83
C VAL A 504 12.91 10.92 -9.01
N SER A 505 13.88 11.72 -8.58
CA SER A 505 13.95 13.13 -8.98
C SER A 505 14.70 13.26 -10.30
N GLU A 506 14.45 14.34 -11.04
CA GLU A 506 15.12 14.59 -12.32
C GLU A 506 16.66 14.63 -12.16
N ALA A 507 17.15 15.16 -11.04
CA ALA A 507 18.57 15.20 -10.71
C ALA A 507 19.21 13.82 -10.45
N ASN A 508 18.41 12.78 -10.26
CA ASN A 508 18.82 11.40 -9.99
C ASN A 508 18.29 10.41 -11.05
N MET A 509 17.76 10.91 -12.16
CA MET A 509 17.20 10.08 -13.23
C MET A 509 18.31 9.29 -13.93
N PRO A 510 18.26 7.94 -13.95
CA PRO A 510 19.19 7.18 -14.75
C PRO A 510 18.84 7.29 -16.23
N TYR A 511 19.86 7.36 -17.07
CA TYR A 511 19.71 7.34 -18.52
C TYR A 511 20.18 6.02 -19.10
N VAL A 512 19.51 5.58 -20.17
CA VAL A 512 19.67 4.29 -20.83
C VAL A 512 19.90 4.54 -22.29
N ASP A 513 20.88 3.89 -22.89
CA ASP A 513 21.08 3.91 -24.34
C ASP A 513 20.41 2.67 -24.94
N LEU A 514 19.36 2.88 -25.74
CA LEU A 514 18.68 1.83 -26.50
C LEU A 514 18.76 2.22 -27.98
N ASP A 515 19.30 1.34 -28.81
CA ASP A 515 19.39 1.54 -30.27
C ASP A 515 20.05 2.88 -30.68
N ASN A 516 21.11 3.30 -29.98
CA ASN A 516 21.82 4.58 -30.13
C ASN A 516 21.00 5.83 -29.72
N GLN A 517 19.88 5.65 -29.02
CA GLN A 517 19.05 6.73 -28.49
C GLN A 517 19.04 6.72 -26.95
N LEU A 518 19.22 7.90 -26.35
CA LEU A 518 19.28 8.06 -24.90
C LEU A 518 17.89 8.29 -24.31
N TYR A 519 17.48 7.45 -23.36
CA TYR A 519 16.19 7.48 -22.66
C TYR A 519 16.37 7.71 -21.16
N GLY A 520 15.52 8.55 -20.54
CA GLY A 520 15.44 8.68 -19.09
C GLY A 520 14.53 7.60 -18.50
N ALA A 521 15.09 6.69 -17.70
CA ALA A 521 14.38 5.56 -17.12
C ALA A 521 13.98 5.81 -15.66
N GLY A 522 12.72 6.18 -15.44
CA GLY A 522 12.19 6.39 -14.10
C GLY A 522 10.82 7.04 -14.13
N HIS A 523 10.21 7.09 -12.96
CA HIS A 523 8.92 7.71 -12.72
C HIS A 523 9.14 9.13 -12.19
N LEU A 524 8.92 10.14 -13.03
CA LEU A 524 9.11 11.55 -12.66
C LEU A 524 7.79 12.26 -12.40
N GLY A 525 7.75 12.98 -11.30
CA GLY A 525 6.69 13.95 -11.02
C GLY A 525 7.20 15.38 -10.97
N TYR A 526 6.38 16.29 -11.52
CA TYR A 526 6.59 17.73 -11.48
C TYR A 526 5.41 18.41 -10.81
N ASN A 527 5.64 19.58 -10.25
CA ASN A 527 4.52 20.41 -9.79
C ASN A 527 3.95 21.21 -10.96
N LEU A 528 2.63 21.41 -11.03
CA LEU A 528 1.95 22.17 -12.09
C LEU A 528 2.51 23.58 -12.23
N LYS A 529 2.88 24.20 -11.10
CA LYS A 529 3.53 25.51 -11.08
C LYS A 529 4.89 25.51 -11.80
N GLU A 530 5.66 24.42 -11.72
CA GLU A 530 6.99 24.31 -12.37
C GLU A 530 6.88 24.21 -13.89
N ILE A 531 5.74 23.75 -14.39
CA ILE A 531 5.50 23.50 -15.81
C ILE A 531 4.51 24.49 -16.44
N GLU A 532 4.08 25.49 -15.66
CA GLU A 532 3.05 26.48 -16.04
C GLU A 532 1.76 25.82 -16.58
N GLY A 533 1.48 24.61 -16.10
CA GLY A 533 0.38 23.77 -16.54
C GLY A 533 -0.83 23.87 -15.64
N PHE A 534 -1.91 23.22 -16.05
CA PHE A 534 -3.13 23.12 -15.29
C PHE A 534 -3.73 21.73 -15.42
N ALA A 535 -4.20 21.20 -14.29
CA ALA A 535 -4.87 19.91 -14.24
C ALA A 535 -5.89 19.90 -13.12
N ILE A 536 -7.12 19.50 -13.41
CA ILE A 536 -8.24 19.55 -12.47
C ILE A 536 -9.04 18.26 -12.47
N ASP A 537 -9.39 17.82 -11.26
CA ASP A 537 -10.24 16.66 -10.96
C ASP A 537 -11.60 17.17 -10.49
N ILE A 538 -12.66 16.87 -11.23
CA ILE A 538 -14.02 17.31 -10.92
C ILE A 538 -14.68 16.31 -10.00
N LYS A 539 -14.93 16.71 -8.75
CA LYS A 539 -15.56 15.87 -7.72
C LYS A 539 -17.04 16.13 -7.60
N THR A 540 -17.81 15.08 -7.85
CA THR A 540 -19.24 14.93 -7.58
C THR A 540 -19.50 13.91 -6.47
N LYS A 541 -20.74 13.83 -5.97
CA LYS A 541 -21.14 12.90 -4.89
C LYS A 541 -20.92 11.44 -5.22
N THR A 542 -21.00 11.08 -6.50
CA THR A 542 -20.91 9.69 -6.96
C THR A 542 -19.46 9.22 -7.13
N ASN A 543 -18.45 10.05 -6.82
CA ASN A 543 -17.05 9.72 -7.06
C ASN A 543 -16.58 8.63 -6.11
N VAL A 544 -15.76 7.71 -6.64
CA VAL A 544 -15.11 6.65 -5.85
C VAL A 544 -14.23 7.25 -4.73
N THR A 545 -13.56 8.36 -5.02
CA THR A 545 -12.79 9.17 -4.07
C THR A 545 -13.42 10.55 -3.99
N THR A 546 -14.03 10.86 -2.85
CA THR A 546 -14.72 12.15 -2.61
C THR A 546 -13.74 13.24 -2.17
N PHE A 547 -14.14 14.50 -2.32
CA PHE A 547 -13.34 15.66 -1.85
C PHE A 547 -13.04 15.58 -0.34
N ASP A 548 -14.00 15.12 0.47
CA ASP A 548 -13.82 14.93 1.91
C ASP A 548 -12.72 13.95 2.29
N ARG A 549 -12.40 12.97 1.42
CA ARG A 549 -11.25 12.09 1.68
C ARG A 549 -9.93 12.84 1.59
N TYR A 550 -9.80 13.80 0.69
CA TYR A 550 -8.59 14.61 0.60
C TYR A 550 -8.45 15.51 1.84
N LEU A 551 -9.55 16.14 2.28
CA LEU A 551 -9.59 16.93 3.51
C LEU A 551 -9.26 16.09 4.75
N ALA A 552 -9.82 14.89 4.85
CA ALA A 552 -9.58 14.01 5.99
C ALA A 552 -8.15 13.44 6.01
N ARG A 553 -7.51 13.29 4.83
CA ARG A 553 -6.15 12.76 4.71
C ARG A 553 -5.09 13.77 5.09
N ASP A 554 -5.15 14.98 4.59
CA ASP A 554 -4.18 16.01 4.91
C ASP A 554 -4.81 17.39 4.67
N PRO A 555 -5.49 17.97 5.67
CA PRO A 555 -6.14 19.27 5.54
C PRO A 555 -5.16 20.37 5.08
N ASP A 556 -3.91 20.29 5.52
CA ASP A 556 -2.87 21.29 5.23
C ASP A 556 -2.31 21.15 3.80
N SER A 557 -2.58 20.02 3.14
CA SER A 557 -2.28 19.84 1.72
C SER A 557 -3.27 20.55 0.80
N ILE A 558 -4.36 21.10 1.32
CA ILE A 558 -5.42 21.75 0.52
C ILE A 558 -5.43 23.26 0.76
N GLU A 559 -5.41 24.00 -0.34
CA GLU A 559 -5.59 25.45 -0.36
C GLU A 559 -6.83 25.81 -1.17
N TYR A 560 -7.81 26.49 -0.56
CA TYR A 560 -9.00 26.94 -1.29
C TYR A 560 -8.67 28.14 -2.16
N LEU A 561 -9.19 28.13 -3.38
CA LEU A 561 -9.03 29.19 -4.37
C LEU A 561 -10.38 29.75 -4.79
N ASP A 562 -10.36 30.99 -5.28
CA ASP A 562 -11.53 31.62 -5.86
C ASP A 562 -11.90 30.95 -7.20
N GLY A 563 -13.18 30.94 -7.53
CA GLY A 563 -13.70 30.42 -8.80
C GLY A 563 -13.19 31.18 -10.03
N GLU A 564 -12.81 32.47 -9.87
CA GLU A 564 -12.17 33.24 -10.96
C GLU A 564 -10.88 32.60 -11.47
N PHE A 565 -10.16 31.86 -10.61
CA PHE A 565 -8.95 31.15 -11.03
C PHE A 565 -9.24 30.11 -12.11
N LEU A 566 -10.39 29.42 -12.04
CA LEU A 566 -10.78 28.42 -13.04
C LEU A 566 -11.01 29.06 -14.41
N VAL A 567 -11.65 30.23 -14.44
CA VAL A 567 -11.89 31.03 -15.65
C VAL A 567 -10.57 31.44 -16.33
N SER A 568 -9.52 31.69 -15.54
CA SER A 568 -8.21 32.05 -16.10
C SER A 568 -7.46 30.89 -16.78
N LYS A 569 -7.90 29.64 -16.58
CA LYS A 569 -7.18 28.43 -17.00
C LYS A 569 -7.90 27.60 -18.05
N LEU A 570 -9.23 27.60 -18.05
CA LEU A 570 -10.06 26.87 -19.01
C LEU A 570 -10.86 27.85 -19.87
N ASN A 571 -11.37 27.37 -21.01
CA ASN A 571 -12.23 28.21 -21.84
C ASN A 571 -13.55 28.54 -21.11
N GLU A 572 -14.09 29.74 -21.33
CA GLU A 572 -15.27 30.25 -20.61
C GLU A 572 -16.48 29.32 -20.70
N ASN A 573 -16.70 28.71 -21.87
CA ASN A 573 -17.83 27.78 -22.09
C ASN A 573 -17.71 26.53 -21.22
N THR A 574 -16.53 25.90 -21.19
CA THR A 574 -16.25 24.73 -20.34
C THR A 574 -16.40 25.08 -18.87
N VAL A 575 -15.97 26.26 -18.44
CA VAL A 575 -16.14 26.71 -17.05
C VAL A 575 -17.62 26.90 -16.73
N ALA A 576 -18.38 27.56 -17.60
CA ALA A 576 -19.82 27.75 -17.41
C ALA A 576 -20.54 26.39 -17.31
N GLU A 577 -20.19 25.42 -18.14
CA GLU A 577 -20.76 24.07 -18.09
C GLU A 577 -20.39 23.31 -16.80
N ILE A 578 -19.13 23.40 -16.35
CA ILE A 578 -18.68 22.80 -15.08
C ILE A 578 -19.43 23.41 -13.89
N VAL A 579 -19.56 24.73 -13.86
CA VAL A 579 -20.25 25.45 -12.77
C VAL A 579 -21.75 25.18 -12.80
N ALA A 580 -22.33 24.92 -13.98
CA ALA A 580 -23.72 24.54 -14.15
C ALA A 580 -24.03 23.09 -13.73
N LEU A 581 -23.02 22.25 -13.47
CA LEU A 581 -23.23 20.92 -12.92
C LEU A 581 -23.94 21.02 -11.57
N LYS A 582 -25.05 20.30 -11.45
CA LYS A 582 -25.84 20.18 -10.22
C LYS A 582 -25.47 18.90 -9.48
N ASN A 583 -25.85 18.81 -8.21
CA ASN A 583 -25.65 17.66 -7.33
C ASN A 583 -26.32 16.34 -7.77
N GLU A 584 -27.00 16.30 -8.93
CA GLU A 584 -27.84 15.18 -9.38
C GLU A 584 -27.15 14.22 -10.38
N GLU A 585 -25.83 14.33 -10.59
CA GLU A 585 -25.05 13.40 -11.44
C GLU A 585 -23.82 12.76 -10.76
#